data_AF-A0A937M5J7-F1
#
_entry.id   AF-A0A937M5J7-F1
#
_cell.length_a   1.000
_cell.length_b   1.000
_cell.length_c   1.000
_cell.angle_alpha   90.00
_cell.angle_beta   90.00
_cell.angle_gamma   90.00
#
_symmetry.space_group_name_H-M   'P 1'
#
loop_
_entity.id
_entity.type
_entity.pdbx_description
1 polymer ?
#
loop_
_entity_poly.entity_id
_entity_poly.type
_entity_poly.pdbx_seq_one_letter_code
_entity_poly.pdbx_strand_id
1 'polypeptide(L)'
;GIDYASDSGFYLGTWASNVSYDADDAYSYEHDIYFGFSGEASGFSYDIGYLYYNYDENAGYDFGEIYGSIAVGNFSLGLSLLANAEPDEGPGEDFGFAQASYTSLDYVIPLASGAEIGLHAGFHEGDFMYSFNGATDDYWDFNVSIAKDGFSAMITTTTLGDDDNGDGVEDYASMPARDNDEIKFVVGYSMDFEL
;
A
#
# COMPACT_ATOMS: atom_id res chain seq x y z
N GLY A 1 -3.13 -14.54 -6.81
CA GLY A 1 -1.74 -14.49 -7.29
C GLY A 1 -1.20 -15.88 -7.51
N ILE A 2 0.02 -15.95 -8.03
CA ILE A 2 0.85 -17.16 -8.12
C ILE A 2 2.22 -16.79 -7.60
N ASP A 3 2.76 -17.59 -6.69
CA ASP A 3 3.98 -17.30 -5.95
C ASP A 3 4.96 -18.47 -6.03
N TYR A 4 6.25 -18.12 -6.16
CA TYR A 4 7.37 -19.01 -5.93
C TYR A 4 8.24 -18.44 -4.81
N ALA A 5 8.53 -19.26 -3.81
CA ALA A 5 9.50 -18.95 -2.76
C ALA A 5 10.52 -20.09 -2.67
N SER A 6 11.78 -19.73 -2.44
CA SER A 6 12.88 -20.68 -2.29
C SER A 6 13.49 -20.63 -0.89
N ASP A 7 14.13 -21.71 -0.48
CA ASP A 7 14.79 -21.82 0.84
C ASP A 7 15.90 -20.77 1.08
N SER A 8 16.37 -20.08 0.03
CA SER A 8 17.34 -19.00 0.16
C SER A 8 16.75 -17.67 0.63
N GLY A 9 15.42 -17.58 0.73
CA GLY A 9 14.68 -16.34 0.99
C GLY A 9 14.29 -15.59 -0.28
N PHE A 10 14.77 -15.98 -1.46
CA PHE A 10 14.32 -15.41 -2.72
C PHE A 10 12.87 -15.81 -3.01
N TYR A 11 12.07 -14.84 -3.43
CA TYR A 11 10.72 -15.06 -3.95
C TYR A 11 10.45 -14.25 -5.22
N LEU A 12 9.50 -14.72 -6.00
CA LEU A 12 8.93 -14.08 -7.19
C LEU A 12 7.45 -14.46 -7.26
N GLY A 13 6.58 -13.49 -7.50
CA GLY A 13 5.17 -13.74 -7.65
C GLY A 13 4.51 -12.74 -8.56
N THR A 14 3.22 -12.97 -8.76
CA THR A 14 2.36 -12.10 -9.54
C THR A 14 0.94 -12.12 -8.99
N TRP A 15 0.26 -11.00 -9.10
CA TRP A 15 -1.15 -10.86 -8.79
C TRP A 15 -1.87 -10.18 -9.94
N ALA A 16 -3.15 -10.48 -10.12
CA ALA A 16 -3.96 -9.80 -11.13
C ALA A 16 -5.39 -9.66 -10.63
N SER A 17 -6.01 -8.53 -10.95
CA SER A 17 -7.41 -8.26 -10.62
C SER A 17 -8.09 -7.35 -11.65
N ASN A 18 -9.39 -7.17 -11.48
CA ASN A 18 -10.12 -6.09 -12.11
C ASN A 18 -10.16 -4.89 -11.15
N VAL A 19 -9.90 -3.70 -11.68
CA VAL A 19 -9.89 -2.43 -10.92
C VAL A 19 -10.78 -1.39 -11.57
N SER A 20 -11.35 -0.52 -10.73
CA SER A 20 -12.09 0.69 -11.09
C SER A 20 -12.10 1.57 -9.84
N TYR A 21 -11.52 2.75 -9.95
CA TYR A 21 -11.40 3.78 -8.93
C TYR A 21 -12.49 4.84 -9.04
N ASP A 22 -13.11 4.99 -10.23
CA ASP A 22 -14.29 5.82 -10.46
C ASP A 22 -15.21 5.22 -11.55
N ALA A 23 -16.46 5.67 -11.60
CA ALA A 23 -17.49 5.12 -12.48
C ALA A 23 -17.18 5.25 -13.98
N ASP A 24 -16.39 6.25 -14.37
CA ASP A 24 -16.05 6.58 -15.76
C ASP A 24 -14.52 6.65 -15.98
N ASP A 25 -13.73 5.99 -15.12
CA ASP A 25 -12.28 5.95 -15.30
C ASP A 25 -11.85 5.02 -16.45
N ALA A 26 -10.56 5.07 -16.79
CA ALA A 26 -9.97 4.24 -17.83
C ALA A 26 -9.38 2.92 -17.30
N TYR A 27 -9.53 2.64 -16.00
CA TYR A 27 -8.96 1.47 -15.36
C TYR A 27 -9.81 0.23 -15.64
N SER A 28 -9.18 -0.93 -15.80
CA SER A 28 -9.87 -2.17 -16.16
C SER A 28 -9.28 -3.42 -15.49
N TYR A 29 -7.95 -3.52 -15.52
CA TYR A 29 -7.19 -4.53 -14.82
C TYR A 29 -5.93 -3.92 -14.23
N GLU A 30 -5.41 -4.63 -13.23
CA GLU A 30 -4.10 -4.42 -12.64
C GLU A 30 -3.40 -5.78 -12.63
N HIS A 31 -2.15 -5.81 -13.08
CA HIS A 31 -1.31 -7.00 -13.13
C HIS A 31 0.05 -6.71 -12.51
N ASP A 32 0.24 -7.22 -11.32
CA ASP A 32 1.43 -6.95 -10.53
C ASP A 32 2.46 -8.05 -10.72
N ILE A 33 3.73 -7.65 -10.77
CA ILE A 33 4.87 -8.56 -10.74
C ILE A 33 5.80 -8.10 -9.64
N TYR A 34 6.14 -9.01 -8.73
CA TYR A 34 7.04 -8.70 -7.62
C TYR A 34 8.08 -9.78 -7.42
N PHE A 35 9.26 -9.36 -6.97
CA PHE A 35 10.31 -10.26 -6.51
C PHE A 35 11.08 -9.61 -5.38
N GLY A 36 11.69 -10.45 -4.54
CA GLY A 36 12.43 -9.95 -3.40
C GLY A 36 13.21 -11.02 -2.66
N PHE A 37 13.78 -10.60 -1.54
CA PHE A 37 14.49 -11.44 -0.60
C PHE A 37 14.01 -11.13 0.81
N SER A 38 13.48 -12.15 1.48
CA SER A 38 13.09 -12.06 2.88
C SER A 38 13.86 -13.06 3.73
N GLY A 39 13.98 -12.77 5.02
CA GLY A 39 14.65 -13.67 5.94
C GLY A 39 14.71 -13.15 7.36
N GLU A 40 15.43 -13.91 8.19
CA GLU A 40 15.67 -13.58 9.59
C GLU A 40 17.17 -13.55 9.88
N ALA A 41 17.61 -12.55 10.63
CA ALA A 41 18.99 -12.42 11.07
C ALA A 41 19.05 -11.78 12.46
N SER A 42 19.85 -12.35 13.37
CA SER A 42 20.21 -11.71 14.64
C SER A 42 19.04 -11.10 15.46
N GLY A 43 17.86 -11.74 15.43
CA GLY A 43 16.69 -11.30 16.19
C GLY A 43 15.80 -10.25 15.50
N PHE A 44 16.02 -9.99 14.21
CA PHE A 44 15.11 -9.23 13.36
C PHE A 44 14.76 -10.02 12.09
N SER A 45 13.57 -9.80 11.55
CA SER A 45 13.22 -10.20 10.19
C SER A 45 13.34 -9.02 9.24
N TYR A 46 13.54 -9.31 7.96
CA TYR A 46 13.60 -8.30 6.91
C TYR A 46 12.93 -8.81 5.64
N ASP A 47 12.48 -7.87 4.84
CA ASP A 47 12.05 -8.08 3.46
C ASP A 47 12.57 -6.92 2.61
N ILE A 48 13.04 -7.20 1.40
CA ILE A 48 13.41 -6.20 0.41
C ILE A 48 13.00 -6.69 -0.96
N GLY A 49 12.32 -5.85 -1.71
CA GLY A 49 11.75 -6.27 -2.99
C GLY A 49 11.55 -5.12 -3.96
N TYR A 50 11.14 -5.53 -5.15
CA TYR A 50 10.65 -4.67 -6.20
C TYR A 50 9.27 -5.15 -6.59
N LEU A 51 8.35 -4.20 -6.78
CA LEU A 51 6.98 -4.42 -7.21
C LEU A 51 6.71 -3.53 -8.41
N TYR A 52 6.18 -4.12 -9.48
CA TYR A 52 5.77 -3.41 -10.69
C TYR A 52 4.28 -3.56 -10.86
N TYR A 53 3.60 -2.42 -10.91
CA TYR A 53 2.18 -2.30 -11.18
C TYR A 53 1.99 -2.00 -12.66
N ASN A 54 1.26 -2.89 -13.35
CA ASN A 54 0.93 -2.74 -14.76
C ASN A 54 -0.58 -2.67 -14.92
N TYR A 55 -1.04 -1.54 -15.40
CA TYR A 55 -2.43 -1.22 -15.64
C TYR A 55 -2.77 -1.32 -17.13
N ASP A 56 -4.05 -1.16 -17.44
CA ASP A 56 -4.50 -1.04 -18.82
C ASP A 56 -3.82 0.16 -19.52
N GLU A 57 -3.39 -0.01 -20.78
CA GLU A 57 -2.77 1.05 -21.59
C GLU A 57 -3.65 2.32 -21.65
N ASN A 58 -4.97 2.18 -21.58
CA ASN A 58 -5.88 3.34 -21.56
C ASN A 58 -5.81 4.13 -20.24
N ALA A 59 -5.45 3.49 -19.13
CA ALA A 59 -5.18 4.18 -17.88
C ALA A 59 -3.82 4.90 -17.96
N GLY A 60 -2.79 4.23 -18.48
CA GLY A 60 -1.49 4.84 -18.74
C GLY A 60 -0.67 5.16 -17.47
N TYR A 61 -0.88 4.40 -16.39
CA TYR A 61 -0.29 4.61 -15.07
C TYR A 61 0.54 3.41 -14.59
N ASP A 62 1.43 2.89 -15.43
CA ASP A 62 2.36 1.84 -15.01
C ASP A 62 3.50 2.43 -14.17
N PHE A 63 3.86 1.78 -13.07
CA PHE A 63 4.95 2.23 -12.21
C PHE A 63 5.56 1.09 -11.41
N GLY A 64 6.76 1.32 -10.89
CA GLY A 64 7.44 0.37 -10.02
C GLY A 64 7.89 1.01 -8.72
N GLU A 65 7.99 0.19 -7.68
CA GLU A 65 8.46 0.56 -6.36
C GLU A 65 9.57 -0.37 -5.90
N ILE A 66 10.55 0.19 -5.19
CA ILE A 66 11.45 -0.60 -4.34
C ILE A 66 10.96 -0.45 -2.92
N TYR A 67 10.77 -1.56 -2.23
CA TYR A 67 10.37 -1.55 -0.83
C TYR A 67 11.34 -2.33 0.04
N GLY A 68 11.33 -1.99 1.31
CA GLY A 68 12.00 -2.76 2.35
C GLY A 68 11.28 -2.64 3.69
N SER A 69 11.34 -3.71 4.48
CA SER A 69 10.82 -3.72 5.84
C SER A 69 11.78 -4.44 6.79
N ILE A 70 11.69 -4.06 8.06
CA ILE A 70 12.35 -4.75 9.16
C ILE A 70 11.36 -4.96 10.30
N ALA A 71 11.45 -6.08 11.00
CA ALA A 71 10.69 -6.31 12.22
C ALA A 71 11.57 -6.80 13.37
N VAL A 72 11.33 -6.28 14.57
CA VAL A 72 12.01 -6.66 15.81
C VAL A 72 10.97 -6.94 16.89
N GLY A 73 10.81 -8.22 17.24
CA GLY A 73 9.77 -8.64 18.16
C GLY A 73 8.38 -8.32 17.59
N ASN A 74 7.64 -7.44 18.26
CA ASN A 74 6.28 -7.09 17.87
C ASN A 74 6.19 -5.82 17.01
N PHE A 75 7.32 -5.19 16.71
CA PHE A 75 7.38 -3.92 16.02
C PHE A 75 7.92 -4.11 14.60
N SER A 76 7.33 -3.42 13.62
CA SER A 76 7.83 -3.38 12.25
C SER A 76 7.91 -1.94 11.72
N LEU A 77 8.86 -1.72 10.81
CA LEU A 77 9.05 -0.51 10.04
C LEU A 77 9.11 -0.88 8.56
N GLY A 78 8.32 -0.21 7.73
CA GLY A 78 8.31 -0.35 6.27
C GLY A 78 8.66 0.95 5.56
N LEU A 79 9.25 0.83 4.38
CA LEU A 79 9.50 1.92 3.45
C LEU A 79 9.31 1.41 2.02
N SER A 80 8.48 2.10 1.23
CA SER A 80 8.37 1.96 -0.22
C SER A 80 8.79 3.26 -0.87
N LEU A 81 9.54 3.15 -1.97
CA LEU A 81 10.02 4.28 -2.76
C LEU A 81 9.62 4.06 -4.21
N LEU A 82 9.07 5.09 -4.84
CA LEU A 82 8.89 5.10 -6.29
C LEU A 82 10.23 4.84 -6.97
N ALA A 83 10.28 3.81 -7.80
CA ALA A 83 11.47 3.41 -8.54
C ALA A 83 11.48 3.99 -9.96
N ASN A 84 10.30 3.97 -10.59
CA ASN A 84 10.05 4.42 -11.95
C ASN A 84 8.54 4.62 -12.16
N ALA A 85 8.17 5.58 -13.01
CA ALA A 85 6.80 5.80 -13.45
C ALA A 85 6.78 6.00 -14.96
N GLU A 86 5.77 5.45 -15.64
CA GLU A 86 5.52 5.64 -17.07
C GLU A 86 4.69 6.90 -17.42
N PRO A 87 3.76 7.40 -16.58
CA PRO A 87 3.06 8.66 -16.83
C PRO A 87 3.99 9.83 -17.16
N ASP A 88 3.55 10.69 -18.08
CA ASP A 88 4.20 11.96 -18.33
C ASP A 88 3.99 12.92 -17.14
N GLU A 89 5.08 13.57 -16.69
CA GLU A 89 5.02 14.58 -15.64
C GLU A 89 4.29 15.85 -16.10
N GLY A 90 3.37 16.32 -15.27
CA GLY A 90 2.74 17.63 -15.39
C GLY A 90 3.67 18.78 -14.98
N PRO A 91 3.24 20.04 -15.16
CA PRO A 91 4.04 21.20 -14.76
C PRO A 91 4.33 21.23 -13.24
N GLY A 92 5.59 21.00 -12.87
CA GLY A 92 6.03 21.08 -11.47
C GLY A 92 6.03 19.75 -10.73
N GLU A 93 5.61 18.66 -11.38
CA GLU A 93 5.71 17.30 -10.86
C GLU A 93 7.10 16.72 -11.16
N ASP A 94 7.61 15.89 -10.26
CA ASP A 94 8.82 15.06 -10.42
C ASP A 94 8.52 13.62 -10.01
N PHE A 95 8.45 12.71 -10.98
CA PHE A 95 8.24 11.27 -10.77
C PHE A 95 9.56 10.48 -10.77
N GLY A 96 10.66 11.16 -10.47
CA GLY A 96 11.97 10.58 -10.30
C GLY A 96 12.05 9.57 -9.14
N PHE A 97 13.16 8.84 -9.10
CA PHE A 97 13.44 7.87 -8.04
C PHE A 97 13.29 8.50 -6.65
N ALA A 98 12.47 7.88 -5.80
CA ALA A 98 12.18 8.26 -4.43
C ALA A 98 11.53 9.65 -4.26
N GLN A 99 10.94 10.22 -5.32
CA GLN A 99 10.16 11.45 -5.23
C GLN A 99 8.74 11.24 -4.71
N ALA A 100 8.29 9.99 -4.66
CA ALA A 100 7.16 9.58 -3.83
C ALA A 100 7.58 8.40 -2.95
N SER A 101 7.02 8.36 -1.73
CA SER A 101 7.36 7.34 -0.75
C SER A 101 6.24 7.05 0.23
N TYR A 102 6.18 5.80 0.68
CA TYR A 102 5.28 5.37 1.75
C TYR A 102 6.10 4.80 2.91
N THR A 103 5.92 5.33 4.12
CA THR A 103 6.57 4.84 5.33
C THR A 103 5.52 4.29 6.29
N SER A 104 5.73 3.08 6.83
CA SER A 104 4.79 2.45 7.77
C SER A 104 5.42 2.09 9.10
N LEU A 105 4.63 2.19 10.16
CA LEU A 105 4.96 1.76 11.51
C LEU A 105 3.88 0.83 12.05
N ASP A 106 4.29 -0.36 12.48
CA ASP A 106 3.37 -1.38 12.93
C ASP A 106 3.73 -1.92 14.32
N TYR A 107 2.71 -2.27 15.10
CA TYR A 107 2.88 -2.95 16.37
C TYR A 107 1.80 -4.00 16.62
N VAL A 108 2.22 -5.21 16.98
CA VAL A 108 1.33 -6.34 17.30
C VAL A 108 1.23 -6.55 18.82
N ILE A 109 0.01 -6.64 19.34
CA ILE A 109 -0.29 -6.98 20.73
C ILE A 109 -0.87 -8.40 20.75
N PRO A 110 -0.07 -9.42 21.13
CA PRO A 110 -0.57 -10.77 21.31
C PRO A 110 -1.44 -10.85 22.56
N LEU A 111 -2.61 -11.47 22.43
CA LEU A 111 -3.55 -11.69 23.53
C LEU A 111 -3.45 -13.11 24.07
N ALA A 112 -3.75 -13.28 25.36
CA ALA A 112 -3.79 -14.62 25.98
C ALA A 112 -4.82 -15.56 25.34
N SER A 113 -5.79 -15.02 24.59
CA SER A 113 -6.78 -15.79 23.83
C SER A 113 -6.23 -16.39 22.53
N GLY A 114 -5.00 -16.07 22.13
CA GLY A 114 -4.42 -16.38 20.82
C GLY A 114 -4.88 -15.44 19.70
N ALA A 115 -5.67 -14.41 20.02
CA ALA A 115 -5.92 -13.32 19.08
C ALA A 115 -4.74 -12.33 19.11
N GLU A 116 -4.61 -11.56 18.03
CA GLU A 116 -3.60 -10.51 17.91
C GLU A 116 -4.30 -9.20 17.56
N ILE A 117 -3.95 -8.11 18.25
CA ILE A 117 -4.37 -6.76 17.88
C ILE A 117 -3.22 -6.11 17.11
N GLY A 118 -3.50 -5.61 15.91
CA GLY A 118 -2.55 -4.82 15.13
C GLY A 118 -2.83 -3.33 15.28
N LEU A 119 -1.76 -2.55 15.43
CA LEU A 119 -1.78 -1.09 15.35
C LEU A 119 -0.90 -0.68 14.16
N HIS A 120 -1.37 0.30 13.38
CA HIS A 120 -0.69 0.79 12.20
C HIS A 120 -0.77 2.31 12.10
N ALA A 121 0.32 2.91 11.64
CA ALA A 121 0.36 4.27 11.13
C ALA A 121 1.24 4.32 9.87
N GLY A 122 0.68 4.79 8.77
CA GLY A 122 1.36 4.99 7.51
C GLY A 122 1.39 6.47 7.12
N PHE A 123 2.43 6.87 6.38
CA PHE A 123 2.58 8.21 5.83
C PHE A 123 2.97 8.10 4.35
N HIS A 124 2.20 8.75 3.48
CA HIS A 124 2.40 8.75 2.04
C HIS A 124 2.65 10.18 1.56
N GLU A 125 3.76 10.38 0.85
CA GLU A 125 4.19 11.69 0.37
C GLU A 125 4.68 11.63 -1.08
N GLY A 126 4.59 12.78 -1.77
CA GLY A 126 5.29 13.06 -3.02
C GLY A 126 4.45 13.10 -4.29
N ASP A 127 5.03 13.70 -5.33
CA ASP A 127 4.31 14.16 -6.53
C ASP A 127 3.58 13.04 -7.27
N PHE A 128 4.18 11.86 -7.38
CA PHE A 128 3.53 10.72 -8.04
C PHE A 128 2.29 10.27 -7.27
N MET A 129 2.36 10.28 -5.93
CA MET A 129 1.22 9.96 -5.09
C MET A 129 0.10 11.00 -5.25
N TYR A 130 0.45 12.30 -5.36
CA TYR A 130 -0.54 13.36 -5.61
C TYR A 130 -1.27 13.11 -6.93
N SER A 131 -0.50 12.84 -7.98
CA SER A 131 -1.02 12.58 -9.32
C SER A 131 -1.89 11.31 -9.36
N PHE A 132 -1.40 10.20 -8.81
CA PHE A 132 -2.07 8.90 -8.87
C PHE A 132 -3.33 8.85 -7.98
N ASN A 133 -3.25 9.36 -6.74
CA ASN A 133 -4.37 9.33 -5.79
C ASN A 133 -5.33 10.52 -5.97
N GLY A 134 -4.95 11.54 -6.75
CA GLY A 134 -5.70 12.80 -6.86
C GLY A 134 -5.73 13.60 -5.55
N ALA A 135 -4.68 13.48 -4.75
CA ALA A 135 -4.45 14.28 -3.55
C ALA A 135 -3.57 15.50 -3.89
N THR A 136 -3.56 16.53 -3.04
CA THR A 136 -2.61 17.65 -3.21
C THR A 136 -1.62 17.83 -2.07
N ASP A 137 -1.86 17.16 -0.94
CA ASP A 137 -1.00 17.16 0.24
C ASP A 137 -0.71 15.73 0.74
N ASP A 138 0.39 15.58 1.48
CA ASP A 138 0.77 14.32 2.12
C ASP A 138 -0.33 13.85 3.07
N TYR A 139 -0.52 12.53 3.20
CA TYR A 139 -1.50 12.01 4.16
C TYR A 139 -0.96 10.91 5.06
N TRP A 140 -1.63 10.80 6.20
CA TRP A 140 -1.50 9.65 7.09
C TRP A 140 -2.66 8.70 6.89
N ASP A 141 -2.37 7.40 6.98
CA ASP A 141 -3.38 6.38 7.19
C ASP A 141 -3.16 5.69 8.54
N PHE A 142 -4.28 5.29 9.16
CA PHE A 142 -4.26 4.63 10.45
C PHE A 142 -5.15 3.41 10.39
N ASN A 143 -4.75 2.33 11.07
CA ASN A 143 -5.65 1.24 11.32
C ASN A 143 -5.44 0.58 12.69
N VAL A 144 -6.54 0.00 13.18
CA VAL A 144 -6.56 -0.93 14.29
C VAL A 144 -7.23 -2.21 13.80
N SER A 145 -6.55 -3.33 13.96
CA SER A 145 -7.04 -4.63 13.52
C SER A 145 -7.06 -5.66 14.65
N ILE A 146 -7.87 -6.69 14.48
CA ILE A 146 -7.82 -7.90 15.28
C ILE A 146 -7.89 -9.12 14.36
N ALA A 147 -7.03 -10.10 14.60
CA ALA A 147 -7.02 -11.36 13.87
C ALA A 147 -6.98 -12.55 14.81
N LYS A 148 -7.67 -13.64 14.43
CA LYS A 148 -7.63 -14.94 15.11
C LYS A 148 -8.17 -16.05 14.22
N ASP A 149 -7.47 -17.18 14.18
CA ASP A 149 -7.92 -18.43 13.54
C ASP A 149 -8.42 -18.22 12.09
N GLY A 150 -7.68 -17.42 11.31
CA GLY A 150 -8.01 -17.09 9.93
C GLY A 150 -9.02 -15.95 9.74
N PHE A 151 -9.76 -15.56 10.79
CA PHE A 151 -10.63 -14.38 10.74
C PHE A 151 -9.86 -13.10 11.06
N SER A 152 -10.21 -12.01 10.37
CA SER A 152 -9.71 -10.67 10.66
C SER A 152 -10.82 -9.62 10.60
N ALA A 153 -10.66 -8.57 11.40
CA ALA A 153 -11.45 -7.36 11.32
C ALA A 153 -10.53 -6.14 11.50
N MET A 154 -10.78 -5.07 10.76
CA MET A 154 -10.00 -3.85 10.80
C MET A 154 -10.90 -2.62 10.71
N ILE A 155 -10.52 -1.58 11.44
CA ILE A 155 -11.04 -0.23 11.30
C ILE A 155 -9.89 0.63 10.79
N THR A 156 -10.14 1.41 9.73
CA THR A 156 -9.12 2.25 9.09
C THR A 156 -9.70 3.59 8.65
N THR A 157 -8.84 4.59 8.51
CA THR A 157 -9.15 5.97 8.10
C THR A 157 -7.88 6.61 7.53
N THR A 158 -8.04 7.69 6.78
CA THR A 158 -6.93 8.52 6.29
C THR A 158 -7.15 9.98 6.70
N THR A 159 -6.13 10.82 6.53
CA THR A 159 -6.26 12.27 6.67
C THR A 159 -6.64 12.98 5.38
N LEU A 160 -7.00 12.26 4.30
CA LEU A 160 -7.44 12.79 3.01
C LEU A 160 -8.91 13.27 3.10
N GLY A 161 -9.16 14.30 3.90
CA GLY A 161 -10.52 14.79 4.19
C GLY A 161 -10.78 16.26 3.93
N ASP A 162 -9.74 17.08 3.92
CA ASP A 162 -9.84 18.52 3.73
C ASP A 162 -8.97 18.94 2.53
N ASP A 163 -9.47 19.85 1.70
CA ASP A 163 -8.64 20.65 0.78
C ASP A 163 -7.89 21.71 1.60
N ASP A 164 -6.58 21.55 1.71
CA ASP A 164 -5.68 22.39 2.50
C ASP A 164 -4.68 23.19 1.66
N ASN A 165 -4.66 23.01 0.33
CA ASN A 165 -3.83 23.79 -0.58
C ASN A 165 -4.38 25.22 -0.81
N GLY A 166 -5.69 25.42 -0.59
CA GLY A 166 -6.34 26.73 -0.59
C GLY A 166 -6.47 27.40 -1.95
N ASP A 167 -6.42 26.65 -3.06
CA ASP A 167 -6.60 27.15 -4.42
C ASP A 167 -8.09 27.38 -4.79
N GLY A 168 -9.00 26.88 -3.94
CA GLY A 168 -10.45 27.00 -4.10
C GLY A 168 -11.09 25.91 -4.96
N VAL A 169 -10.36 24.81 -5.21
CA VAL A 169 -10.78 23.60 -5.91
C VAL A 169 -10.55 22.41 -4.97
N GLU A 170 -11.64 21.79 -4.53
CA GLU A 170 -11.58 20.58 -3.70
C GLU A 170 -10.74 19.48 -4.37
N ASP A 171 -9.80 18.92 -3.63
CA ASP A 171 -8.98 17.78 -4.07
C ASP A 171 -9.85 16.62 -4.50
N TYR A 172 -9.45 15.97 -5.59
CA TYR A 172 -10.17 14.81 -6.11
C TYR A 172 -10.32 13.73 -5.03
N ALA A 173 -9.26 13.47 -4.25
CA ALA A 173 -9.26 12.53 -3.13
C ALA A 173 -10.21 12.92 -1.98
N SER A 174 -10.43 14.21 -1.75
CA SER A 174 -11.28 14.75 -0.67
C SER A 174 -12.76 14.93 -1.08
N MET A 175 -13.10 14.67 -2.34
CA MET A 175 -14.48 14.83 -2.81
C MET A 175 -15.46 13.85 -2.14
N PRO A 176 -16.72 14.28 -1.86
CA PRO A 176 -17.70 13.47 -1.12
C PRO A 176 -18.06 12.10 -1.71
N ALA A 177 -17.78 11.85 -2.99
CA ALA A 177 -18.03 10.54 -3.61
C ALA A 177 -17.02 9.48 -3.16
N ARG A 178 -15.81 9.89 -2.75
CA ARG A 178 -14.70 9.02 -2.30
C ARG A 178 -14.64 8.91 -0.80
N ASP A 179 -14.90 10.01 -0.10
CA ASP A 179 -15.13 10.00 1.35
C ASP A 179 -13.94 9.36 2.09
N ASN A 180 -12.71 9.71 1.70
CA ASN A 180 -11.49 8.98 2.04
C ASN A 180 -11.05 9.16 3.51
N ASP A 181 -11.56 10.19 4.20
CA ASP A 181 -11.35 10.44 5.62
C ASP A 181 -12.35 9.70 6.53
N GLU A 182 -13.49 9.26 6.00
CA GLU A 182 -14.46 8.49 6.76
C GLU A 182 -13.95 7.11 7.16
N ILE A 183 -14.44 6.64 8.31
CA ILE A 183 -14.03 5.36 8.88
C ILE A 183 -14.49 4.20 8.00
N LYS A 184 -13.54 3.38 7.56
CA LYS A 184 -13.80 2.16 6.79
C LYS A 184 -13.65 0.92 7.69
N PHE A 185 -14.45 -0.10 7.38
CA PHE A 185 -14.48 -1.38 8.09
C PHE A 185 -14.13 -2.49 7.11
N VAL A 186 -13.13 -3.30 7.44
CA VAL A 186 -12.72 -4.46 6.64
C VAL A 186 -12.90 -5.72 7.47
N VAL A 187 -13.43 -6.77 6.85
CA VAL A 187 -13.59 -8.09 7.49
C VAL A 187 -13.05 -9.14 6.52
N GLY A 188 -12.18 -10.01 7.02
CA GLY A 188 -11.50 -11.00 6.21
C GLY A 188 -11.61 -12.41 6.78
N TYR A 189 -11.47 -13.39 5.91
CA TYR A 189 -11.26 -14.79 6.26
C TYR A 189 -10.24 -15.40 5.32
N SER A 190 -9.21 -16.01 5.89
CA SER A 190 -8.15 -16.71 5.18
C SER A 190 -8.08 -18.17 5.63
N MET A 191 -7.80 -19.06 4.68
CA MET A 191 -7.62 -20.48 4.95
C MET A 191 -6.58 -21.08 4.01
N ASP A 192 -5.79 -21.99 4.56
CA ASP A 192 -4.81 -22.75 3.79
C ASP A 192 -5.42 -24.07 3.30
N PHE A 193 -5.06 -24.44 2.08
CA PHE A 193 -5.41 -25.74 1.50
C PHE A 193 -4.13 -26.53 1.26
N GLU A 194 -4.07 -27.75 1.79
CA GLU A 194 -3.01 -28.70 1.43
C GLU A 194 -3.27 -29.23 0.01
N LEU A 195 -2.25 -29.14 -0.85
CA LEU A 195 -2.24 -29.64 -2.24
C LEU A 195 -1.61 -31.04 -2.35
#